data_AF-A0A0A0BC96-F1
#
_entry.id   AF-A0A0A0BC96-F1
#
_cell.length_a   1.000
_cell.length_b   1.000
_cell.length_c   1.000
_cell.angle_alpha   90.00
_cell.angle_beta   90.00
_cell.angle_gamma   90.00
#
_symmetry.space_group_name_H-M   'P 1'
#
loop_
_entity.id
_entity.type
_entity.pdbx_description
1 polymer ?
#
loop_
_entity_poly.entity_id
_entity_poly.type
_entity_poly.pdbx_seq_one_letter_code
_entity_poly.pdbx_strand_id
1 'polypeptide(L)'
;MDDDRALALLTRLYAPENRVYRQGRHEVRIPTTADAGDLAALAARGLAPNACVTLTHDEAVTELRTRARAVDEHAAADAFVASLGSAPVRWRALLPATVLGSTLPGHAHDGRADRTCDVCFVDPTVTVDTTDAWRSRRTSGSPLPGDVVGYVLALRDAPAPWPRPTPHDVWTLHEVFRTLRELPPGTRPGAAAKAVHRERLLPGRPQHAVTSLLEDLALLGVLQTPEHPGLLTRFTTARERDRRPSVRVEVSAPLGFWTAEHGVDAAVVERLFGHLPVSSTRPAGAPPASPSVRAPRTARAEPLAPHLRGDPAAGDVYAVGCREDAWVLAYCHGVEEHGGRRYGRVEYLDGVFDARPGADVVAGRGFRGRPDGRWQQLTSQLSTTPRVRRLARDVPAPPDDRPAPTSTPFGTGASLRHMADWCFPELRD
;
A
#
# COMPACT_ATOMS: atom_id res chain seq x y z
N MET A 1 -23.36 4.64 3.34
CA MET A 1 -22.25 4.44 2.38
C MET A 1 -21.82 2.99 2.44
N ASP A 2 -21.83 2.26 1.33
CA ASP A 2 -21.36 0.87 1.28
C ASP A 2 -19.82 0.75 1.36
N ASP A 3 -19.33 -0.48 1.46
CA ASP A 3 -17.90 -0.78 1.59
C ASP A 3 -17.07 -0.36 0.37
N ASP A 4 -17.60 -0.49 -0.84
CA ASP A 4 -16.87 -0.20 -2.07
C ASP A 4 -16.69 1.30 -2.25
N ARG A 5 -17.74 2.09 -1.98
CA ARG A 5 -17.67 3.55 -1.97
C ARG A 5 -16.73 4.06 -0.87
N ALA A 6 -16.79 3.47 0.34
CA ALA A 6 -15.87 3.84 1.42
C ALA A 6 -14.41 3.54 1.05
N LEU A 7 -14.14 2.36 0.48
CA LEU A 7 -12.80 1.99 0.04
C LEU A 7 -12.27 2.89 -1.08
N ALA A 8 -13.11 3.25 -2.06
CA ALA A 8 -12.74 4.16 -3.13
C ALA A 8 -12.38 5.56 -2.58
N LEU A 9 -13.20 6.09 -1.67
CA LEU A 9 -12.95 7.38 -1.02
C LEU A 9 -11.68 7.36 -0.17
N LEU A 10 -11.51 6.33 0.68
CA LEU A 10 -10.31 6.19 1.51
C LEU A 10 -9.05 5.97 0.66
N THR A 11 -9.15 5.30 -0.49
CA THR A 11 -8.01 5.16 -1.42
C THR A 11 -7.58 6.51 -1.99
N ARG A 12 -8.52 7.42 -2.27
CA ARG A 12 -8.22 8.80 -2.67
C ARG A 12 -7.63 9.60 -1.51
N LEU A 13 -8.23 9.53 -0.33
CA LEU A 13 -7.79 10.31 0.84
C LEU A 13 -6.39 9.88 1.29
N TYR A 14 -6.13 8.57 1.41
CA TYR A 14 -4.83 8.02 1.84
C TYR A 14 -3.81 7.86 0.70
N ALA A 15 -4.01 8.57 -0.43
CA ALA A 15 -3.03 8.62 -1.50
C ALA A 15 -1.68 9.19 -0.99
N PRO A 16 -0.53 8.75 -1.52
CA PRO A 16 0.79 9.18 -1.03
C PRO A 16 0.97 10.71 -0.96
N GLU A 17 0.41 11.47 -1.90
CA GLU A 17 0.46 12.94 -1.93
C GLU A 17 -0.27 13.65 -0.77
N ASN A 18 -1.14 12.93 -0.05
CA ASN A 18 -1.85 13.46 1.10
C ASN A 18 -1.18 13.09 2.42
N ARG A 19 -0.13 12.26 2.40
CA ARG A 19 0.59 11.85 3.61
C ARG A 19 1.45 13.00 4.12
N VAL A 20 1.31 13.31 5.41
CA VAL A 20 2.11 14.29 6.12
C VAL A 20 2.68 13.65 7.39
N TYR A 21 3.83 14.13 7.86
CA TYR A 21 4.39 13.71 9.13
C TYR A 21 4.20 14.82 10.16
N ARG A 22 3.40 14.58 11.19
CA ARG A 22 3.04 15.55 12.23
C ARG A 22 3.15 14.89 13.59
N GLN A 23 3.71 15.63 14.56
CA GLN A 23 3.80 15.19 15.96
C GLN A 23 4.35 13.76 16.13
N GLY A 24 5.36 13.39 15.35
CA GLY A 24 6.00 12.07 15.45
C GLY A 24 5.29 10.94 14.70
N ARG A 25 4.20 11.21 13.97
CA ARG A 25 3.43 10.19 13.24
C ARG A 25 3.05 10.60 11.83
N HIS A 26 2.78 9.61 11.00
CA HIS A 26 2.15 9.83 9.70
C HIS A 26 0.65 10.08 9.85
N GLU A 27 0.16 11.14 9.25
CA GLU A 27 -1.25 11.49 9.14
C GLU A 27 -1.61 11.71 7.66
N VAL A 28 -2.90 11.77 7.38
CA VAL A 28 -3.46 12.14 6.09
C VAL A 28 -4.05 13.53 6.17
N ARG A 29 -3.54 14.45 5.34
CA ARG A 29 -4.21 15.71 5.08
C ARG A 29 -5.47 15.44 4.25
N ILE A 30 -6.60 15.97 4.70
CA ILE A 30 -7.87 15.86 3.98
C ILE A 30 -7.90 16.95 2.90
N PRO A 31 -7.98 16.59 1.60
CA PRO A 31 -8.08 17.58 0.54
C PRO A 31 -9.29 18.48 0.74
N THR A 32 -9.15 19.77 0.43
CA THR A 32 -10.27 20.74 0.50
C THR A 32 -11.43 20.39 -0.44
N THR A 33 -11.15 19.59 -1.47
CA THR A 33 -12.13 19.04 -2.42
C THR A 33 -12.85 17.78 -1.92
N ALA A 34 -12.61 17.33 -0.69
CA ALA A 34 -13.37 16.24 -0.08
C ALA A 34 -14.77 16.73 0.33
N ASP A 35 -15.80 16.00 -0.08
CA ASP A 35 -17.19 16.34 0.28
C ASP A 35 -17.45 16.11 1.77
N ALA A 36 -18.03 17.11 2.45
CA ALA A 36 -18.28 17.04 3.89
C ALA A 36 -19.31 15.94 4.26
N GLY A 37 -20.28 15.68 3.38
CA GLY A 37 -21.25 14.60 3.56
C GLY A 37 -20.61 13.22 3.48
N ASP A 38 -19.67 13.03 2.55
CA ASP A 38 -18.84 11.83 2.42
C ASP A 38 -17.97 11.60 3.66
N LEU A 39 -17.32 12.64 4.19
CA LEU A 39 -16.53 12.56 5.42
C LEU A 39 -17.41 12.21 6.64
N ALA A 40 -18.59 12.82 6.76
CA ALA A 40 -19.55 12.49 7.82
C ALA A 40 -20.05 11.03 7.70
N ALA A 41 -20.28 10.55 6.48
CA ALA A 41 -20.69 9.17 6.22
C ALA A 41 -19.59 8.15 6.55
N LEU A 42 -18.31 8.49 6.37
CA LEU A 42 -17.18 7.68 6.84
C LEU A 42 -17.11 7.66 8.37
N ALA A 43 -17.22 8.82 9.02
CA ALA A 43 -17.18 8.94 10.48
C ALA A 43 -18.31 8.16 11.16
N ALA A 44 -19.53 8.19 10.62
CA ALA A 44 -20.67 7.43 11.13
C ALA A 44 -20.45 5.90 11.09
N ARG A 45 -19.47 5.43 10.32
CA ARG A 45 -19.07 4.02 10.23
C ARG A 45 -17.82 3.70 11.06
N GLY A 46 -17.30 4.64 11.83
CA GLY A 46 -16.02 4.49 12.53
C GLY A 46 -14.80 4.54 11.60
N LEU A 47 -14.94 5.07 10.38
CA LEU A 47 -13.89 5.16 9.36
C LEU A 47 -13.44 6.59 9.11
N ALA A 48 -13.52 7.46 10.13
CA ALA A 48 -13.01 8.83 10.02
C ALA A 48 -11.51 8.78 9.70
N PRO A 49 -11.01 9.53 8.70
CA PRO A 49 -9.58 9.64 8.44
C PRO A 49 -8.81 10.09 9.69
N ASN A 50 -7.59 9.56 9.88
CA ASN A 50 -6.75 9.79 11.06
C ASN A 50 -7.38 9.35 12.39
N ALA A 51 -8.45 8.53 12.37
CA ALA A 51 -8.96 7.89 13.57
C ALA A 51 -7.90 6.92 14.09
N CYS A 52 -7.38 7.19 15.29
CA CYS A 52 -6.30 6.42 15.88
C CYS A 52 -6.77 5.72 17.14
N VAL A 53 -6.19 4.55 17.40
CA VAL A 53 -6.19 3.93 18.72
C VAL A 53 -4.76 3.83 19.22
N THR A 54 -4.58 4.01 20.52
CA THR A 54 -3.31 3.76 21.20
C THR A 54 -3.48 2.55 22.10
N LEU A 55 -2.53 1.62 22.01
CA LEU A 55 -2.46 0.43 22.85
C LEU A 55 -1.07 0.37 23.46
N THR A 56 -0.99 -0.06 24.71
CA THR A 56 0.26 -0.56 25.26
C THR A 56 0.58 -1.94 24.70
N HIS A 57 1.85 -2.35 24.79
CA HIS A 57 2.27 -3.71 24.45
C HIS A 57 1.40 -4.78 25.14
N ASP A 58 1.26 -4.69 26.47
CA ASP A 58 0.60 -5.71 27.28
C ASP A 58 -0.91 -5.77 26.99
N GLU A 59 -1.54 -4.63 26.71
CA GLU A 59 -2.93 -4.58 26.24
C GLU A 59 -3.10 -5.26 24.89
N ALA A 60 -2.22 -4.99 23.92
CA ALA A 60 -2.31 -5.59 22.59
C ALA A 60 -2.13 -7.12 22.64
N VAL A 61 -1.15 -7.61 23.41
CA VAL A 61 -0.91 -9.06 23.61
C VAL A 61 -2.10 -9.72 24.31
N THR A 62 -2.60 -9.11 25.38
CA THR A 62 -3.73 -9.64 26.15
C THR A 62 -5.00 -9.69 25.32
N GLU A 63 -5.28 -8.62 24.58
CA GLU A 63 -6.47 -8.53 23.74
C GLU A 63 -6.43 -9.53 22.58
N LEU A 64 -5.30 -9.65 21.88
CA LEU A 64 -5.14 -10.61 20.79
C LEU A 64 -5.43 -12.03 21.28
N ARG A 65 -4.78 -12.43 22.38
CA ARG A 65 -4.96 -13.76 23.00
C ARG A 65 -6.41 -14.00 23.43
N THR A 66 -7.03 -13.00 24.04
CA THR A 66 -8.42 -13.10 24.51
C THR A 66 -9.40 -13.27 23.37
N ARG A 67 -9.29 -12.43 22.33
CA ARG A 67 -10.16 -12.50 21.15
C ARG A 67 -9.96 -13.79 20.37
N ALA A 68 -8.72 -14.20 20.14
CA ALA A 68 -8.42 -15.43 19.42
C ALA A 68 -9.02 -16.68 20.09
N ARG A 69 -9.05 -16.74 21.44
CA ARG A 69 -9.69 -17.85 22.17
C ARG A 69 -11.21 -17.93 21.99
N ALA A 70 -11.85 -16.82 21.63
CA ALA A 70 -13.29 -16.79 21.37
C ALA A 70 -13.63 -17.20 19.92
N VAL A 71 -12.62 -17.47 19.09
CA VAL A 71 -12.78 -17.83 17.68
C VAL A 71 -12.55 -19.33 17.49
N ASP A 72 -13.53 -20.01 16.90
CA ASP A 72 -13.39 -21.38 16.46
C ASP A 72 -12.43 -21.48 15.26
N GLU A 73 -11.44 -22.39 15.33
CA GLU A 73 -10.38 -22.52 14.33
C GLU A 73 -10.93 -22.90 12.95
N HIS A 74 -11.91 -23.82 12.89
CA HIS A 74 -12.53 -24.20 11.62
C HIS A 74 -13.36 -23.06 11.03
N ALA A 75 -14.12 -22.33 11.84
CA ALA A 75 -14.87 -21.17 11.37
C ALA A 75 -13.96 -20.02 10.89
N ALA A 76 -12.78 -19.86 11.50
CA ALA A 76 -11.76 -18.95 10.98
C ALA A 76 -11.17 -19.43 9.65
N ALA A 77 -10.92 -20.74 9.52
CA ALA A 77 -10.47 -21.35 8.27
C ALA A 77 -11.52 -21.23 7.15
N ASP A 78 -12.80 -21.44 7.45
CA ASP A 78 -13.92 -21.20 6.54
C ASP A 78 -13.89 -19.77 5.98
N ALA A 79 -13.74 -18.77 6.85
CA ALA A 79 -13.69 -17.38 6.44
C ALA A 79 -12.44 -17.05 5.61
N PHE A 80 -11.29 -17.65 5.95
CA PHE A 80 -10.06 -17.55 5.18
C PHE A 80 -10.27 -18.08 3.76
N VAL A 81 -10.86 -19.27 3.61
CA VAL A 81 -11.10 -19.89 2.30
C VAL A 81 -12.15 -19.10 1.52
N ALA A 82 -13.24 -18.67 2.14
CA ALA A 82 -14.25 -17.83 1.49
C ALA A 82 -13.66 -16.55 0.90
N SER A 83 -12.62 -15.98 1.55
CA SER A 83 -11.94 -14.76 1.09
C SER A 83 -11.18 -14.91 -0.24
N LEU A 84 -10.97 -16.14 -0.71
CA LEU A 84 -10.32 -16.43 -2.00
C LEU A 84 -11.23 -16.11 -3.19
N GLY A 85 -12.55 -16.03 -3.00
CA GLY A 85 -13.50 -15.76 -4.06
C GLY A 85 -14.81 -15.13 -3.57
N SER A 86 -15.63 -15.89 -2.87
CA SER A 86 -17.03 -15.52 -2.54
C SER A 86 -17.19 -14.44 -1.47
N ALA A 87 -16.16 -14.20 -0.66
CA ALA A 87 -16.18 -13.21 0.41
C ALA A 87 -15.12 -12.12 0.22
N PRO A 88 -15.30 -10.91 0.80
CA PRO A 88 -14.29 -9.86 0.77
C PRO A 88 -12.95 -10.32 1.35
N VAL A 89 -11.86 -9.92 0.69
CA VAL A 89 -10.49 -10.38 1.02
C VAL A 89 -10.07 -10.11 2.47
N ARG A 90 -10.68 -9.13 3.15
CA ARG A 90 -10.41 -8.81 4.56
C ARG A 90 -10.58 -10.00 5.50
N TRP A 91 -11.44 -10.95 5.13
CA TRP A 91 -11.71 -12.15 5.93
C TRP A 91 -10.51 -13.10 5.99
N ARG A 92 -9.53 -12.92 5.09
CA ARG A 92 -8.27 -13.65 5.11
C ARG A 92 -7.49 -13.45 6.41
N ALA A 93 -7.63 -12.28 7.05
CA ALA A 93 -6.91 -11.98 8.29
C ALA A 93 -7.37 -12.82 9.49
N LEU A 94 -8.58 -13.40 9.46
CA LEU A 94 -9.21 -14.03 10.63
C LEU A 94 -8.43 -15.27 11.10
N LEU A 95 -8.04 -16.16 10.19
CA LEU A 95 -7.30 -17.38 10.53
C LEU A 95 -5.88 -17.08 11.06
N PRO A 96 -5.03 -16.29 10.37
CA PRO A 96 -3.74 -15.88 10.92
C PRO A 96 -3.83 -15.17 12.27
N ALA A 97 -4.83 -14.31 12.48
CA ALA A 97 -5.06 -13.65 13.77
C ALA A 97 -5.37 -14.66 14.89
N THR A 98 -6.25 -15.62 14.59
CA THR A 98 -6.67 -16.68 15.51
C THR A 98 -5.49 -17.56 15.90
N VAL A 99 -4.70 -18.01 14.92
CA VAL A 99 -3.52 -18.84 15.15
C VAL A 99 -2.43 -18.08 15.89
N LEU A 100 -2.16 -16.82 15.54
CA LEU A 100 -1.18 -16.02 16.28
C LEU A 100 -1.64 -15.81 17.72
N GLY A 101 -2.89 -15.42 17.96
CA GLY A 101 -3.37 -15.19 19.32
C GLY A 101 -3.49 -16.46 20.18
N SER A 102 -3.74 -17.63 19.58
CA SER A 102 -3.79 -18.89 20.31
C SER A 102 -2.39 -19.44 20.65
N THR A 103 -1.39 -19.14 19.82
CA THR A 103 0.00 -19.65 19.98
C THR A 103 0.94 -18.67 20.68
N LEU A 104 0.71 -17.36 20.59
CA LEU A 104 1.53 -16.32 21.20
C LEU A 104 1.55 -16.48 22.72
N PRO A 105 2.69 -16.76 23.38
CA PRO A 105 2.75 -16.87 24.84
C PRO A 105 2.37 -15.56 25.51
N GLY A 106 1.77 -15.65 26.70
CA GLY A 106 1.65 -14.48 27.57
C GLY A 106 3.05 -14.01 27.97
N HIS A 107 3.35 -12.74 27.72
CA HIS A 107 4.61 -12.11 28.07
C HIS A 107 4.37 -10.61 28.31
N ALA A 108 5.20 -10.01 29.14
CA ALA A 108 5.21 -8.57 29.39
C ALA A 108 6.29 -7.89 28.55
N HIS A 109 6.15 -6.58 28.33
CA HIS A 109 7.26 -5.78 27.81
C HIS A 109 8.41 -5.74 28.83
N ASP A 110 9.66 -5.67 28.37
CA ASP A 110 10.85 -5.60 29.24
C ASP A 110 11.05 -4.23 29.94
N GLY A 111 10.08 -3.32 29.81
CA GLY A 111 10.10 -1.96 30.34
C GLY A 111 11.01 -0.95 29.63
N ARG A 112 11.77 -1.34 28.59
CA ARG A 112 12.68 -0.42 27.89
C ARG A 112 11.95 0.37 26.82
N ALA A 113 11.79 1.68 27.06
CA ALA A 113 11.01 2.56 26.21
C ALA A 113 11.51 2.69 24.76
N ASP A 114 12.80 2.41 24.52
CA ASP A 114 13.49 2.57 23.24
C ASP A 114 13.59 1.27 22.41
N ARG A 115 12.98 0.18 22.90
CA ARG A 115 13.10 -1.14 22.29
C ARG A 115 11.75 -1.76 21.99
N THR A 116 11.59 -2.19 20.75
CA THR A 116 10.51 -3.07 20.32
C THR A 116 10.70 -4.46 20.95
N CYS A 117 9.61 -5.07 21.42
CA CYS A 117 9.65 -6.40 22.06
C CYS A 117 10.16 -7.50 21.11
N ASP A 118 11.19 -8.26 21.50
CA ASP A 118 11.76 -9.34 20.68
C ASP A 118 10.78 -10.49 20.37
N VAL A 119 9.78 -10.70 21.25
CA VAL A 119 8.82 -11.80 21.11
C VAL A 119 7.74 -11.50 20.08
N CYS A 120 7.25 -10.25 20.04
CA CYS A 120 6.05 -9.91 19.27
C CYS A 120 6.19 -8.68 18.36
N PHE A 121 7.32 -7.96 18.42
CA PHE A 121 7.60 -6.73 17.67
C PHE A 121 6.60 -5.59 17.93
N VAL A 122 5.97 -5.58 19.11
CA VAL A 122 5.17 -4.44 19.57
C VAL A 122 6.03 -3.53 20.44
N ASP A 123 6.00 -2.23 20.16
CA ASP A 123 6.63 -1.19 20.99
C ASP A 123 5.89 -1.05 22.33
N PRO A 124 6.51 -0.46 23.37
CA PRO A 124 5.86 -0.26 24.67
C PRO A 124 4.48 0.42 24.57
N THR A 125 4.36 1.34 23.62
CA THR A 125 3.10 2.00 23.25
C THR A 125 3.08 2.21 21.75
N VAL A 126 1.97 1.87 21.12
CA VAL A 126 1.78 1.94 19.67
C VAL A 126 0.47 2.64 19.36
N THR A 127 0.54 3.64 18.48
CA THR A 127 -0.63 4.36 17.96
C THR A 127 -0.83 3.98 16.51
N VAL A 128 -2.00 3.44 16.17
CA VAL A 128 -2.32 2.98 14.81
C VAL A 128 -3.57 3.70 14.31
N ASP A 129 -3.50 4.18 13.07
CA ASP A 129 -4.67 4.65 12.33
C ASP A 129 -5.58 3.44 11.98
N THR A 130 -6.73 3.36 12.65
CA THR A 130 -7.68 2.26 12.48
C THR A 130 -8.34 2.28 11.11
N THR A 131 -8.52 3.45 10.52
CA THR A 131 -9.11 3.64 9.20
C THR A 131 -8.14 3.17 8.11
N ASP A 132 -6.84 3.48 8.23
CA ASP A 132 -5.83 2.95 7.31
C ASP A 132 -5.68 1.43 7.45
N ALA A 133 -5.69 0.92 8.68
CA ALA A 133 -5.63 -0.52 8.92
C ALA A 133 -6.82 -1.26 8.29
N TRP A 134 -8.04 -0.71 8.41
CA TRP A 134 -9.23 -1.23 7.75
C TRP A 134 -9.08 -1.21 6.22
N ARG A 135 -8.66 -0.07 5.65
CA ARG A 135 -8.43 0.11 4.21
C ARG A 135 -7.39 -0.89 3.69
N SER A 136 -6.27 -1.04 4.40
CA SER A 136 -5.20 -1.95 4.04
C SER A 136 -5.72 -3.37 3.92
N ARG A 137 -6.41 -3.90 4.96
CA ARG A 137 -7.00 -5.25 4.93
C ARG A 137 -8.00 -5.47 3.80
N ARG A 138 -8.73 -4.43 3.39
CA ARG A 138 -9.64 -4.50 2.23
C ARG A 138 -8.94 -4.67 0.89
N THR A 139 -7.67 -4.28 0.79
CA THR A 139 -6.88 -4.35 -0.44
C THR A 139 -5.88 -5.51 -0.43
N SER A 140 -5.18 -5.71 0.69
CA SER A 140 -4.14 -6.73 0.85
C SER A 140 -4.68 -8.06 1.39
N GLY A 141 -5.77 -8.05 2.16
CA GLY A 141 -6.35 -9.22 2.84
C GLY A 141 -6.02 -9.29 4.32
N SER A 142 -4.73 -9.42 4.62
CA SER A 142 -4.20 -9.54 5.98
C SER A 142 -3.27 -8.37 6.34
N PRO A 143 -3.12 -8.03 7.64
CA PRO A 143 -1.94 -7.33 8.14
C PRO A 143 -0.64 -8.06 7.78
N LEU A 144 0.51 -7.44 8.03
CA LEU A 144 1.79 -8.12 7.86
C LEU A 144 1.84 -9.37 8.76
N PRO A 145 2.45 -10.49 8.30
CA PRO A 145 2.54 -11.70 9.09
C PRO A 145 3.18 -11.45 10.46
N GLY A 146 2.44 -11.77 11.52
CA GLY A 146 2.87 -11.55 12.91
C GLY A 146 2.58 -10.16 13.50
N ASP A 147 1.93 -9.25 12.76
CA ASP A 147 1.50 -7.93 13.28
C ASP A 147 0.39 -8.07 14.32
N VAL A 148 0.77 -8.06 15.60
CA VAL A 148 -0.15 -8.23 16.74
C VAL A 148 -1.25 -7.19 16.73
N VAL A 149 -0.93 -5.91 16.54
CA VAL A 149 -1.90 -4.82 16.61
C VAL A 149 -2.84 -4.86 15.40
N GLY A 150 -2.29 -5.09 14.21
CA GLY A 150 -3.08 -5.28 13.00
C GLY A 150 -4.08 -6.43 13.13
N TYR A 151 -3.70 -7.54 13.77
CA TYR A 151 -4.60 -8.67 14.04
C TYR A 151 -5.61 -8.41 15.16
N VAL A 152 -5.26 -7.64 16.20
CA VAL A 152 -6.27 -7.14 17.17
C VAL A 152 -7.36 -6.35 16.45
N LEU A 153 -6.97 -5.43 15.57
CA LEU A 153 -7.92 -4.64 14.78
C LEU A 153 -8.73 -5.52 13.82
N ALA A 154 -8.12 -6.52 13.20
CA ALA A 154 -8.84 -7.47 12.35
C ALA A 154 -9.93 -8.24 13.13
N LEU A 155 -9.62 -8.69 14.35
CA LEU A 155 -10.59 -9.38 15.21
C LEU A 155 -11.67 -8.46 15.78
N ARG A 156 -11.37 -7.17 16.02
CA ARG A 156 -12.38 -6.15 16.37
C ARG A 156 -13.40 -5.94 15.25
N ASP A 157 -12.92 -5.92 14.00
CA ASP A 157 -13.73 -5.64 12.81
C ASP A 157 -14.45 -6.88 12.24
N ALA A 158 -14.32 -8.03 12.89
CA ALA A 158 -14.84 -9.31 12.43
C ALA A 158 -15.91 -9.91 13.36
N PRO A 159 -17.01 -9.19 13.68
CA PRO A 159 -18.10 -9.80 14.43
C PRO A 159 -18.77 -10.91 13.61
N ALA A 160 -19.28 -11.93 14.29
CA ALA A 160 -20.08 -13.00 13.69
C ALA A 160 -21.41 -12.46 13.13
N PRO A 161 -22.02 -13.13 12.12
CA PRO A 161 -21.58 -14.39 11.51
C PRO A 161 -20.44 -14.20 10.49
N TRP A 162 -19.53 -15.17 10.42
CA TRP A 162 -18.44 -15.20 9.45
C TRP A 162 -18.86 -15.92 8.16
N PRO A 163 -18.26 -15.55 7.01
CA PRO A 163 -18.59 -16.18 5.74
C PRO A 163 -18.16 -17.65 5.72
N ARG A 164 -18.95 -18.48 5.04
CA ARG A 164 -18.62 -19.88 4.74
C ARG A 164 -18.11 -19.98 3.30
N PRO A 165 -17.15 -20.87 3.02
CA PRO A 165 -16.62 -21.02 1.67
C PRO A 165 -17.65 -21.70 0.76
N THR A 166 -17.68 -21.26 -0.48
CA THR A 166 -18.37 -21.97 -1.56
C THR A 166 -17.50 -23.13 -2.06
N PRO A 167 -18.06 -24.12 -2.78
CA PRO A 167 -17.27 -25.16 -3.42
C PRO A 167 -16.16 -24.61 -4.33
N HIS A 168 -16.37 -23.46 -4.96
CA HIS A 168 -15.37 -22.81 -5.80
C HIS A 168 -14.18 -22.27 -5.00
N ASP A 169 -14.43 -21.73 -3.81
CA ASP A 169 -13.36 -21.23 -2.93
C ASP A 169 -12.48 -22.38 -2.43
N VAL A 170 -13.11 -23.48 -2.02
CA VAL A 170 -12.41 -24.71 -1.61
C VAL A 170 -11.57 -25.24 -2.78
N TRP A 171 -12.17 -25.41 -3.96
CA TRP A 171 -11.43 -25.81 -5.16
C TRP A 171 -10.24 -24.89 -5.45
N THR A 172 -10.42 -23.57 -5.34
CA THR A 172 -9.36 -22.57 -5.55
C THR A 172 -8.19 -22.78 -4.60
N LEU A 173 -8.46 -23.01 -3.31
CA LEU A 173 -7.41 -23.31 -2.32
C LEU A 173 -6.61 -24.57 -2.72
N HIS A 174 -7.32 -25.65 -3.08
CA HIS A 174 -6.66 -26.91 -3.45
C HIS A 174 -5.86 -26.78 -4.75
N GLU A 175 -6.31 -25.99 -5.71
CA GLU A 175 -5.55 -25.69 -6.92
C GLU A 175 -4.29 -24.86 -6.64
N VAL A 176 -4.33 -23.94 -5.66
CA VAL A 176 -3.12 -23.26 -5.19
C VAL A 176 -2.13 -24.29 -4.65
N PHE A 177 -2.57 -25.21 -3.77
CA PHE A 177 -1.70 -26.24 -3.23
C PHE A 177 -1.18 -27.20 -4.31
N ARG A 178 -2.02 -27.60 -5.27
CA ARG A 178 -1.62 -28.42 -6.42
C ARG A 178 -0.52 -27.74 -7.22
N THR A 179 -0.73 -26.47 -7.57
CA THR A 179 0.26 -25.66 -8.30
C THR A 179 1.60 -25.61 -7.56
N LEU A 180 1.57 -25.41 -6.23
CA LEU A 180 2.79 -25.36 -5.41
C LEU A 180 3.53 -26.71 -5.36
N ARG A 181 2.81 -27.84 -5.29
CA ARG A 181 3.40 -29.19 -5.27
C ARG A 181 4.04 -29.58 -6.61
N GLU A 182 3.54 -29.05 -7.72
CA GLU A 182 4.03 -29.34 -9.06
C GLU A 182 5.25 -28.47 -9.47
N LEU A 183 5.67 -27.52 -8.62
CA LEU A 183 6.81 -26.66 -8.92
C LEU A 183 8.13 -27.44 -8.96
N PRO A 184 9.07 -27.07 -9.85
CA PRO A 184 10.41 -27.64 -9.83
C PRO A 184 11.10 -27.44 -8.47
N PRO A 185 11.87 -28.42 -7.98
CA PRO A 185 12.70 -28.26 -6.77
C PRO A 185 13.56 -26.99 -6.84
N GLY A 186 13.74 -26.33 -5.69
CA GLY A 186 14.48 -25.06 -5.60
C GLY A 186 13.72 -23.81 -6.06
N THR A 187 12.47 -23.93 -6.52
CA THR A 187 11.63 -22.76 -6.84
C THR A 187 11.42 -21.91 -5.58
N ARG A 188 11.82 -20.64 -5.65
CA ARG A 188 11.74 -19.66 -4.54
C ARG A 188 10.36 -18.98 -4.45
N PRO A 189 10.01 -18.33 -3.32
CA PRO A 189 8.67 -17.78 -3.09
C PRO A 189 8.18 -16.80 -4.15
N GLY A 190 9.04 -15.90 -4.63
CA GLY A 190 8.66 -14.94 -5.68
C GLY A 190 8.29 -15.61 -7.00
N ALA A 191 8.99 -16.70 -7.36
CA ALA A 191 8.68 -17.50 -8.55
C ALA A 191 7.42 -18.36 -8.35
N ALA A 192 7.23 -18.91 -7.14
CA ALA A 192 6.02 -19.63 -6.76
C ALA A 192 4.77 -18.73 -6.83
N ALA A 193 4.81 -17.53 -6.25
CA ALA A 193 3.72 -16.55 -6.35
C ALA A 193 3.41 -16.18 -7.80
N LYS A 194 4.45 -16.03 -8.64
CA LYS A 194 4.29 -15.78 -10.08
C LYS A 194 3.66 -16.98 -10.82
N ALA A 195 3.93 -18.21 -10.40
CA ALA A 195 3.32 -19.41 -10.96
C ALA A 195 1.83 -19.49 -10.59
N VAL A 196 1.50 -19.37 -9.29
CA VAL A 196 0.11 -19.34 -8.80
C VAL A 196 -0.70 -18.22 -9.45
N HIS A 197 -0.13 -17.02 -9.60
CA HIS A 197 -0.80 -15.93 -10.31
C HIS A 197 -1.10 -16.27 -11.79
N ARG A 198 -0.21 -17.02 -12.47
CA ARG A 198 -0.38 -17.37 -13.89
C ARG A 198 -1.58 -18.29 -14.12
N GLU A 199 -1.93 -19.11 -13.13
CA GLU A 199 -3.13 -19.95 -13.13
C GLU A 199 -4.45 -19.17 -13.05
N ARG A 200 -4.40 -17.86 -12.74
CA ARG A 200 -5.58 -16.98 -12.63
C ARG A 200 -6.63 -17.49 -11.64
N LEU A 201 -6.20 -18.18 -10.60
CA LEU A 201 -7.04 -18.74 -9.52
C LEU A 201 -7.70 -17.64 -8.67
N LEU A 202 -7.07 -16.46 -8.59
CA LEU A 202 -7.56 -15.31 -7.84
C LEU A 202 -7.84 -14.14 -8.81
N PRO A 203 -8.95 -14.17 -9.57
CA PRO A 203 -9.18 -13.23 -10.66
C PRO A 203 -9.23 -11.78 -10.15
N GLY A 204 -8.58 -10.88 -10.89
CA GLY A 204 -8.50 -9.46 -10.55
C GLY A 204 -7.50 -9.12 -9.43
N ARG A 205 -6.83 -10.11 -8.84
CA ARG A 205 -5.80 -9.89 -7.83
C ARG A 205 -4.41 -9.76 -8.47
N PRO A 206 -3.63 -8.72 -8.09
CA PRO A 206 -2.25 -8.56 -8.56
C PRO A 206 -1.31 -9.59 -7.91
N GLN A 207 -0.12 -9.77 -8.49
CA GLN A 207 0.88 -10.74 -8.00
C GLN A 207 1.23 -10.57 -6.51
N HIS A 208 1.35 -9.34 -6.02
CA HIS A 208 1.67 -9.11 -4.60
C HIS A 208 0.57 -9.65 -3.66
N ALA A 209 -0.70 -9.67 -4.08
CA ALA A 209 -1.77 -10.24 -3.26
C ALA A 209 -1.66 -11.77 -3.14
N VAL A 210 -1.08 -12.41 -4.16
CA VAL A 210 -0.71 -13.85 -4.12
C VAL A 210 0.48 -14.05 -3.20
N THR A 211 1.50 -13.20 -3.27
CA THR A 211 2.63 -13.23 -2.33
C THR A 211 2.14 -13.14 -0.88
N SER A 212 1.26 -12.20 -0.56
CA SER A 212 0.69 -12.07 0.78
C SER A 212 -0.14 -13.29 1.21
N LEU A 213 -0.82 -13.98 0.27
CA LEU A 213 -1.47 -15.26 0.58
C LEU A 213 -0.43 -16.33 0.96
N LEU A 214 0.69 -16.42 0.24
CA LEU A 214 1.76 -17.37 0.57
C LEU A 214 2.41 -17.03 1.91
N GLU A 215 2.53 -15.75 2.26
CA GLU A 215 3.02 -15.32 3.57
C GLU A 215 2.08 -15.72 4.71
N ASP A 216 0.76 -15.56 4.53
CA ASP A 216 -0.25 -16.05 5.48
C ASP A 216 -0.15 -17.58 5.65
N LEU A 217 -0.07 -18.33 4.54
CA LEU A 217 0.09 -19.79 4.56
C LEU A 217 1.40 -20.23 5.24
N ALA A 218 2.49 -19.50 5.04
CA ALA A 218 3.77 -19.76 5.69
C ALA A 218 3.70 -19.49 7.19
N LEU A 219 3.08 -18.38 7.61
CA LEU A 219 2.87 -18.06 9.02
C LEU A 219 2.09 -19.17 9.74
N LEU A 220 1.07 -19.73 9.08
CA LEU A 220 0.28 -20.85 9.60
C LEU A 220 1.09 -22.17 9.66
N GLY A 221 2.13 -22.32 8.84
CA GLY A 221 2.95 -23.53 8.74
C GLY A 221 2.66 -24.42 7.53
N VAL A 222 1.77 -23.98 6.63
CA VAL A 222 1.51 -24.70 5.38
C VAL A 222 2.74 -24.68 4.45
N LEU A 223 3.48 -23.58 4.46
CA LEU A 223 4.73 -23.39 3.72
C LEU A 223 5.86 -23.12 4.70
N GLN A 224 6.53 -24.18 5.15
CA GLN A 224 7.54 -24.10 6.21
C GLN A 224 8.81 -24.88 5.86
N THR A 225 9.86 -24.65 6.63
CA THR A 225 11.12 -25.43 6.58
C THR A 225 11.34 -26.06 7.97
N PRO A 226 12.12 -27.14 8.09
CA PRO A 226 12.45 -27.72 9.39
C PRO A 226 13.06 -26.70 10.37
N GLU A 227 13.90 -25.78 9.86
CA GLU A 227 14.60 -24.78 10.66
C GLU A 227 13.74 -23.54 10.96
N HIS A 228 12.78 -23.25 10.09
CA HIS A 228 11.85 -22.12 10.20
C HIS A 228 10.41 -22.63 10.15
N PRO A 229 9.86 -23.15 11.27
CA PRO A 229 8.50 -23.65 11.34
C PRO A 229 7.47 -22.52 11.39
N GLY A 230 6.26 -22.79 10.88
CA GLY A 230 5.10 -21.92 11.12
C GLY A 230 4.47 -22.14 12.50
N LEU A 231 3.53 -21.27 12.86
CA LEU A 231 2.98 -21.15 14.21
C LEU A 231 2.24 -22.41 14.70
N LEU A 232 1.61 -23.17 13.80
CA LEU A 232 0.92 -24.41 14.17
C LEU A 232 1.85 -25.59 14.42
N THR A 233 3.10 -25.51 13.95
CA THR A 233 4.16 -26.46 14.25
C THR A 233 4.88 -26.08 15.54
N ARG A 234 5.26 -24.80 15.66
CA ARG A 234 5.92 -24.25 16.85
C ARG A 234 5.73 -22.74 16.87
N PHE A 235 5.47 -22.19 18.07
CA PHE A 235 5.58 -20.75 18.23
C PHE A 235 6.99 -20.27 17.84
N THR A 236 7.05 -19.23 17.02
CA THR A 236 8.26 -18.50 16.68
C THR A 236 8.15 -17.10 17.25
N THR A 237 9.25 -16.52 17.73
CA THR A 237 9.28 -15.10 18.09
C THR A 237 9.23 -14.22 16.83
N ALA A 238 8.82 -12.97 16.97
CA ALA A 238 8.89 -12.00 15.89
C ALA A 238 10.34 -11.81 15.42
N ARG A 239 11.32 -11.83 16.32
CA ARG A 239 12.75 -11.81 15.97
C ARG A 239 13.19 -13.00 15.11
N GLU A 240 12.68 -14.21 15.39
CA GLU A 240 12.96 -15.37 14.55
C GLU A 240 12.32 -15.25 13.16
N ARG A 241 11.07 -14.78 13.07
CA ARG A 241 10.38 -14.56 11.80
C ARG A 241 11.02 -13.45 10.97
N ASP A 242 11.63 -12.46 11.62
CA ASP A 242 12.27 -11.35 10.91
C ASP A 242 13.59 -11.72 10.23
N ARG A 243 14.11 -12.94 10.45
CA ARG A 243 15.29 -13.40 9.73
C ARG A 243 15.02 -13.49 8.23
N ARG A 244 16.03 -13.15 7.43
CA ARG A 244 16.03 -13.25 5.96
C ARG A 244 17.28 -14.00 5.50
N PRO A 245 17.23 -14.78 4.42
CA PRO A 245 18.43 -15.42 3.86
C PRO A 245 19.40 -14.39 3.25
N SER A 246 18.92 -13.21 2.84
CA SER A 246 19.76 -12.10 2.39
C SER A 246 18.98 -10.78 2.41
N VAL A 247 19.70 -9.65 2.31
CA VAL A 247 19.11 -8.30 2.20
C VAL A 247 18.22 -8.08 0.97
N ARG A 248 18.24 -8.99 -0.02
CA ARG A 248 17.42 -8.90 -1.23
C ARG A 248 16.07 -9.62 -1.11
N VAL A 249 15.83 -10.32 -0.01
CA VAL A 249 14.59 -11.07 0.21
C VAL A 249 13.72 -10.30 1.20
N GLU A 250 12.61 -9.78 0.70
CA GLU A 250 11.69 -8.93 1.48
C GLU A 250 10.79 -9.75 2.43
N VAL A 251 10.39 -10.97 2.03
CA VAL A 251 9.47 -11.82 2.81
C VAL A 251 10.16 -12.51 4.00
N SER A 252 9.49 -12.50 5.14
CA SER A 252 9.93 -13.08 6.43
C SER A 252 10.03 -14.60 6.41
N ALA A 253 10.76 -15.17 7.39
CA ALA A 253 10.60 -16.56 7.74
C ALA A 253 9.14 -16.83 8.22
N PRO A 254 8.54 -17.99 7.91
CA PRO A 254 9.14 -19.13 7.20
C PRO A 254 9.35 -18.94 5.69
N LEU A 255 8.50 -18.16 5.03
CA LEU A 255 8.43 -18.12 3.56
C LEU A 255 9.77 -17.77 2.91
N GLY A 256 10.52 -16.82 3.47
CA GLY A 256 11.81 -16.37 2.91
C GLY A 256 12.86 -17.47 2.77
N PHE A 257 12.77 -18.55 3.55
CA PHE A 257 13.65 -19.71 3.49
C PHE A 257 13.04 -20.90 2.74
N TRP A 258 11.72 -20.87 2.51
CA TRP A 258 11.02 -21.94 1.81
C TRP A 258 11.41 -22.00 0.34
N THR A 259 11.50 -23.23 -0.17
CA THR A 259 11.57 -23.55 -1.61
C THR A 259 10.58 -24.67 -1.90
N ALA A 260 10.22 -24.87 -3.17
CA ALA A 260 9.34 -25.96 -3.57
C ALA A 260 9.81 -27.37 -3.15
N GLU A 261 11.09 -27.56 -2.82
CA GLU A 261 11.60 -28.85 -2.30
C GLU A 261 11.01 -29.21 -0.92
N HIS A 262 10.66 -28.19 -0.13
CA HIS A 262 10.04 -28.35 1.17
C HIS A 262 8.55 -28.72 1.06
N GLY A 263 7.95 -28.47 -0.12
CA GLY A 263 6.58 -28.83 -0.41
C GLY A 263 5.53 -28.06 0.38
N VAL A 264 4.33 -28.64 0.43
CA VAL A 264 3.17 -28.16 1.18
C VAL A 264 2.95 -29.12 2.35
N ASP A 265 2.90 -28.62 3.58
CA ASP A 265 2.74 -29.46 4.77
C ASP A 265 1.35 -30.09 4.84
N ALA A 266 1.27 -31.41 4.64
CA ALA A 266 0.01 -32.13 4.60
C ALA A 266 -0.72 -32.19 5.95
N ALA A 267 0.02 -32.25 7.07
CA ALA A 267 -0.58 -32.32 8.39
C ALA A 267 -1.24 -31.00 8.79
N VAL A 268 -0.59 -29.87 8.47
CA VAL A 268 -1.17 -28.54 8.69
C VAL A 268 -2.36 -28.30 7.76
N VAL A 269 -2.28 -28.73 6.49
CA VAL A 269 -3.42 -28.64 5.56
C VAL A 269 -4.61 -29.47 6.06
N GLU A 270 -4.41 -30.70 6.51
CA GLU A 270 -5.47 -31.55 7.04
C GLU A 270 -6.12 -30.94 8.28
N ARG A 271 -5.33 -30.43 9.22
CA ARG A 271 -5.85 -29.77 10.43
C ARG A 271 -6.73 -28.57 10.09
N LEU A 272 -6.29 -27.71 9.18
CA LEU A 272 -6.97 -26.44 8.91
C LEU A 272 -8.13 -26.57 7.93
N PHE A 273 -8.03 -27.47 6.96
CA PHE A 273 -8.91 -27.51 5.80
C PHE A 273 -9.48 -28.91 5.52
N GLY A 274 -9.14 -29.94 6.30
CA GLY A 274 -9.62 -31.32 6.09
C GLY A 274 -11.13 -31.49 6.26
N HIS A 275 -11.78 -30.58 7.00
CA HIS A 275 -13.24 -30.56 7.12
C HIS A 275 -13.96 -30.01 5.88
N LEU A 276 -13.23 -29.41 4.93
CA LEU A 276 -13.80 -28.83 3.72
C LEU A 276 -13.88 -29.89 2.59
N PRO A 277 -15.05 -30.06 1.95
CA PRO A 277 -15.21 -31.07 0.91
C PRO A 277 -14.44 -30.69 -0.35
N VAL A 278 -13.45 -31.50 -0.71
CA VAL A 278 -12.61 -31.30 -1.90
C VAL A 278 -13.35 -31.75 -3.16
N SER A 279 -13.40 -30.90 -4.18
CA SER A 279 -13.84 -31.28 -5.53
C SER A 279 -12.63 -31.46 -6.44
N SER A 280 -12.57 -32.58 -7.16
CA SER A 280 -11.54 -32.85 -8.17
C SER A 280 -11.76 -32.08 -9.48
N THR A 281 -12.96 -31.53 -9.69
CA THR A 281 -13.30 -30.74 -10.87
C THR A 281 -13.63 -29.31 -10.47
N ARG A 282 -13.35 -28.36 -11.38
CA ARG A 282 -13.71 -26.95 -11.20
C ARG A 282 -15.23 -26.81 -11.10
N PRO A 283 -15.78 -26.34 -9.96
CA PRO A 283 -17.21 -26.15 -9.84
C PRO A 283 -17.74 -25.11 -10.83
N ALA A 284 -18.94 -25.34 -11.36
CA ALA A 284 -19.66 -24.38 -12.19
C ALA A 284 -20.08 -23.16 -11.37
N GLY A 285 -20.10 -21.97 -11.99
CA GLY A 285 -20.47 -20.73 -11.32
C GLY A 285 -19.35 -20.17 -10.44
N ALA A 286 -18.19 -19.85 -11.06
CA ALA A 286 -17.20 -19.02 -10.38
C ALA A 286 -17.89 -17.73 -9.89
N PRO A 287 -17.73 -17.34 -8.61
CA PRO A 287 -18.28 -16.08 -8.14
C PRO A 287 -17.78 -14.96 -9.05
N PRO A 288 -18.62 -13.96 -9.36
CA PRO A 288 -18.17 -12.82 -10.14
C PRO A 288 -16.90 -12.28 -9.48
N ALA A 289 -15.85 -12.05 -10.29
CA ALA A 289 -14.59 -11.55 -9.76
C ALA A 289 -14.90 -10.35 -8.86
N SER A 290 -14.50 -10.42 -7.58
CA SER A 290 -14.60 -9.28 -6.68
C SER A 290 -14.06 -8.07 -7.43
N PRO A 291 -14.83 -6.97 -7.56
CA PRO A 291 -14.38 -5.82 -8.34
C PRO A 291 -13.02 -5.42 -7.78
N SER A 292 -11.97 -5.59 -8.57
CA SER A 292 -10.70 -4.98 -8.23
C SER A 292 -11.01 -3.50 -8.15
N VAL A 293 -10.84 -2.87 -6.98
CA VAL A 293 -10.79 -1.41 -6.90
C VAL A 293 -9.53 -1.01 -7.67
N ARG A 294 -9.67 -0.95 -8.99
CA ARG A 294 -8.69 -0.29 -9.85
C ARG A 294 -8.69 1.13 -9.34
N ALA A 295 -7.53 1.58 -8.87
CA ALA A 295 -7.28 3.00 -8.72
C ALA A 295 -7.86 3.67 -9.98
N PRO A 296 -8.68 4.73 -9.83
CA PRO A 296 -9.28 5.41 -10.97
C PRO A 296 -8.18 5.60 -12.00
N ARG A 297 -8.39 5.13 -13.24
CA ARG A 297 -7.48 5.49 -14.33
C ARG A 297 -7.40 6.99 -14.26
N THR A 298 -6.23 7.54 -13.93
CA THR A 298 -6.01 8.98 -13.90
C THR A 298 -6.61 9.51 -15.19
N ALA A 299 -7.66 10.33 -15.07
CA ALA A 299 -8.41 10.82 -16.22
C ALA A 299 -7.39 11.26 -17.27
N ARG A 300 -7.54 10.76 -18.50
CA ARG A 300 -6.58 11.07 -19.55
C ARG A 300 -6.49 12.58 -19.61
N ALA A 301 -5.26 13.07 -19.42
CA ALA A 301 -4.94 14.47 -19.50
C ALA A 301 -5.70 15.11 -20.69
N GLU A 302 -6.59 16.08 -20.42
CA GLU A 302 -7.12 16.99 -21.45
C GLU A 302 -5.99 17.38 -22.42
N PRO A 303 -6.19 17.21 -23.74
CA PRO A 303 -5.20 17.58 -24.73
C PRO A 303 -4.79 19.04 -24.55
N LEU A 304 -3.49 19.33 -24.65
CA LEU A 304 -3.02 20.71 -24.67
C LEU A 304 -3.66 21.45 -25.85
N ALA A 305 -4.02 22.72 -25.62
CA ALA A 305 -4.43 23.63 -26.68
C ALA A 305 -3.36 23.64 -27.79
N PRO A 306 -3.73 23.71 -29.09
CA PRO A 306 -2.78 23.57 -30.19
C PRO A 306 -1.54 24.47 -30.08
N HIS A 307 -1.70 25.71 -29.64
CA HIS A 307 -0.60 26.68 -29.47
C HIS A 307 0.40 26.32 -28.34
N LEU A 308 0.01 25.46 -27.40
CA LEU A 308 0.87 24.98 -26.31
C LEU A 308 1.58 23.66 -26.64
N ARG A 309 1.29 23.04 -27.79
CA ARG A 309 1.89 21.76 -28.19
C ARG A 309 3.32 21.93 -28.68
N GLY A 310 4.08 20.84 -28.62
CA GLY A 310 5.45 20.76 -29.11
C GLY A 310 6.44 20.37 -28.02
N ASP A 311 7.72 20.30 -28.40
CA ASP A 311 8.80 20.00 -27.47
C ASP A 311 8.96 21.10 -26.41
N PRO A 312 9.53 20.78 -25.24
CA PRO A 312 10.01 21.79 -24.29
C PRO A 312 10.96 22.79 -24.96
N ALA A 313 10.86 24.05 -24.57
CA ALA A 313 11.71 25.15 -25.01
C ALA A 313 11.96 26.14 -23.86
N ALA A 314 12.98 26.99 -24.02
CA ALA A 314 13.16 28.13 -23.12
C ALA A 314 11.91 29.03 -23.18
N GLY A 315 11.47 29.57 -22.04
CA GLY A 315 10.27 30.39 -21.97
C GLY A 315 8.96 29.63 -21.83
N ASP A 316 9.00 28.29 -21.82
CA ASP A 316 7.81 27.50 -21.46
C ASP A 316 7.54 27.59 -19.95
N VAL A 317 6.27 27.77 -19.57
CA VAL A 317 5.80 27.71 -18.18
C VAL A 317 4.89 26.51 -18.00
N TYR A 318 5.10 25.77 -16.91
CA TYR A 318 4.36 24.56 -16.58
C TYR A 318 3.64 24.69 -15.24
N ALA A 319 2.37 24.29 -15.19
CA ALA A 319 1.68 23.93 -13.96
C ALA A 319 2.07 22.52 -13.54
N VAL A 320 2.47 22.37 -12.28
CA VAL A 320 2.81 21.11 -11.64
C VAL A 320 1.82 20.85 -10.52
N GLY A 321 0.94 19.86 -10.72
CA GLY A 321 -0.03 19.47 -9.70
C GLY A 321 0.61 18.58 -8.66
N CYS A 322 0.96 19.15 -7.51
CA CYS A 322 1.56 18.44 -6.39
C CYS A 322 0.51 17.53 -5.74
N ARG A 323 -0.65 18.10 -5.40
CA ARG A 323 -1.78 17.48 -4.70
C ARG A 323 -3.09 17.86 -5.36
N GLU A 324 -4.19 17.14 -5.11
CA GLU A 324 -5.49 17.44 -5.74
C GLU A 324 -5.87 18.93 -5.67
N ASP A 325 -5.58 19.55 -4.52
CA ASP A 325 -5.84 20.93 -4.15
C ASP A 325 -4.56 21.78 -4.02
N ALA A 326 -3.45 21.39 -4.67
CA ALA A 326 -2.24 22.21 -4.66
C ALA A 326 -1.43 22.09 -5.93
N TRP A 327 -1.13 23.24 -6.51
CA TRP A 327 -0.39 23.41 -7.75
C TRP A 327 0.72 24.43 -7.56
N VAL A 328 1.84 24.20 -8.23
CA VAL A 328 2.95 25.16 -8.32
C VAL A 328 3.27 25.42 -9.79
N LEU A 329 4.07 26.44 -10.05
CA LEU A 329 4.53 26.77 -11.39
C LEU A 329 6.01 26.47 -11.54
N ALA A 330 6.42 26.06 -12.74
CA ALA A 330 7.81 25.85 -13.11
C ALA A 330 8.11 26.51 -14.46
N TYR A 331 9.20 27.29 -14.51
CA TYR A 331 9.72 27.93 -15.72
C TYR A 331 10.85 27.12 -16.33
N CYS A 332 10.86 26.98 -17.66
CA CYS A 332 11.92 26.32 -18.39
C CYS A 332 12.93 27.36 -18.91
N HIS A 333 14.16 27.34 -18.37
CA HIS A 333 15.25 28.24 -18.76
C HIS A 333 15.93 27.83 -20.07
N GLY A 334 15.75 26.59 -20.52
CA GLY A 334 16.44 26.05 -21.68
C GLY A 334 16.31 24.55 -21.77
N VAL A 335 16.79 23.99 -22.88
CA VAL A 335 16.80 22.55 -23.11
C VAL A 335 18.22 22.10 -23.38
N GLU A 336 18.62 21.03 -22.70
CA GLU A 336 19.94 20.42 -22.81
C GLU A 336 19.77 18.96 -23.24
N GLU A 337 20.75 18.44 -23.98
CA GLU A 337 20.79 17.04 -24.37
C GLU A 337 21.90 16.32 -23.62
N HIS A 338 21.53 15.23 -22.95
CA HIS A 338 22.45 14.40 -22.18
C HIS A 338 22.17 12.93 -22.50
N GLY A 339 23.16 12.23 -23.08
CA GLY A 339 23.04 10.81 -23.42
C GLY A 339 21.89 10.49 -24.39
N GLY A 340 21.65 11.34 -25.39
CA GLY A 340 20.56 11.17 -26.38
C GLY A 340 19.16 11.45 -25.83
N ARG A 341 19.04 12.00 -24.61
CA ARG A 341 17.78 12.41 -24.00
C ARG A 341 17.77 13.91 -23.75
N ARG A 342 16.65 14.54 -24.10
CA ARG A 342 16.42 15.98 -23.88
C ARG A 342 15.85 16.25 -22.49
N TYR A 343 16.40 17.27 -21.84
CA TYR A 343 16.02 17.74 -20.51
C TYR A 343 15.73 19.23 -20.57
N GLY A 344 14.57 19.65 -20.07
CA GLY A 344 14.31 21.06 -19.79
C GLY A 344 14.96 21.44 -18.46
N ARG A 345 15.79 22.48 -18.43
CA ARG A 345 16.31 23.06 -17.19
C ARG A 345 15.22 23.91 -16.57
N VAL A 346 14.55 23.37 -15.55
CA VAL A 346 13.39 24.01 -14.93
C VAL A 346 13.68 24.56 -13.55
N GLU A 347 13.01 25.64 -13.20
CA GLU A 347 13.05 26.31 -11.90
C GLU A 347 11.61 26.56 -11.43
N TYR A 348 11.32 26.32 -10.16
CA TYR A 348 10.01 26.66 -9.62
C TYR A 348 9.82 28.17 -9.49
N LEU A 349 8.62 28.65 -9.79
CA LEU A 349 8.21 30.04 -9.59
C LEU A 349 7.49 30.20 -8.26
N ASP A 350 7.27 31.45 -7.85
CA ASP A 350 6.60 31.77 -6.59
C ASP A 350 5.11 31.37 -6.54
N GLY A 351 4.68 30.95 -5.35
CA GLY A 351 3.28 30.70 -5.01
C GLY A 351 2.82 29.25 -5.15
N VAL A 352 1.87 28.92 -4.27
CA VAL A 352 1.08 27.70 -4.28
C VAL A 352 -0.36 28.09 -4.60
N PHE A 353 -1.02 27.29 -5.43
CA PHE A 353 -2.38 27.56 -5.93
C PHE A 353 -3.31 26.40 -5.61
N ASP A 354 -4.50 26.71 -5.10
CA ASP A 354 -5.48 25.69 -4.69
C ASP A 354 -6.16 24.98 -5.87
N ALA A 355 -6.04 25.57 -7.08
CA ALA A 355 -6.54 25.02 -8.33
C ALA A 355 -5.50 25.15 -9.44
N ARG A 356 -5.65 24.36 -10.51
CA ARG A 356 -4.76 24.43 -11.68
C ARG A 356 -4.75 25.86 -12.23
N PRO A 357 -3.60 26.57 -12.21
CA PRO A 357 -3.54 27.94 -12.72
C PRO A 357 -3.86 27.97 -14.22
N GLY A 358 -4.59 29.00 -14.65
CA GLY A 358 -4.84 29.27 -16.06
C GLY A 358 -3.72 30.07 -16.72
N ALA A 359 -3.82 30.28 -18.03
CA ALA A 359 -2.89 31.11 -18.78
C ALA A 359 -2.97 32.60 -18.39
N ASP A 360 -4.09 33.03 -17.81
CA ASP A 360 -4.31 34.37 -17.26
C ASP A 360 -3.41 34.67 -16.06
N VAL A 361 -3.15 33.67 -15.21
CA VAL A 361 -2.20 33.79 -14.08
C VAL A 361 -0.78 34.05 -14.58
N VAL A 362 -0.45 33.51 -15.76
CA VAL A 362 0.83 33.75 -16.44
C VAL A 362 0.89 35.17 -17.01
N ALA A 363 -0.23 35.66 -17.56
CA ALA A 363 -0.28 36.89 -18.37
C ALA A 363 -0.33 38.22 -17.58
N GLY A 364 -0.26 38.23 -16.25
CA GLY A 364 -0.38 39.47 -15.47
C GLY A 364 0.42 39.57 -14.17
N ARG A 365 1.12 38.51 -13.74
CA ARG A 365 1.68 38.45 -12.38
C ARG A 365 3.11 38.98 -12.27
N GLY A 366 3.88 38.99 -13.35
CA GLY A 366 5.32 39.23 -13.30
C GLY A 366 5.98 38.16 -12.44
N PHE A 367 6.34 37.02 -13.04
CA PHE A 367 6.87 35.88 -12.30
C PHE A 367 8.08 36.25 -11.44
N ARG A 368 8.10 35.75 -10.21
CA ARG A 368 9.25 35.89 -9.31
C ARG A 368 9.84 34.51 -9.06
N GLY A 369 11.16 34.45 -8.94
CA GLY A 369 11.80 33.27 -8.38
C GLY A 369 11.29 33.04 -6.95
N ARG A 370 11.33 31.79 -6.47
CA ARG A 370 11.01 31.47 -5.07
C ARG A 370 11.79 32.35 -4.10
N PRO A 371 11.25 32.71 -2.93
CA PRO A 371 11.97 33.53 -1.95
C PRO A 371 13.19 32.80 -1.35
N ASP A 372 13.10 31.49 -1.14
CA ASP A 372 14.10 30.68 -0.43
C ASP A 372 15.24 30.15 -1.33
N GLY A 373 15.84 31.07 -2.09
CA GLY A 373 16.94 30.79 -3.00
C GLY A 373 16.53 30.12 -4.31
N ARG A 374 17.53 29.91 -5.18
CA ARG A 374 17.35 29.31 -6.50
C ARG A 374 17.42 27.80 -6.44
N TRP A 375 16.55 27.15 -7.19
CA TRP A 375 16.53 25.70 -7.33
C TRP A 375 16.30 25.34 -8.78
N GLN A 376 17.08 24.41 -9.32
CA GLN A 376 16.93 23.95 -10.69
C GLN A 376 17.01 22.44 -10.79
N GLN A 377 16.32 21.89 -11.79
CA GLN A 377 16.42 20.47 -12.15
C GLN A 377 16.45 20.31 -13.67
N LEU A 378 17.33 19.44 -14.17
CA LEU A 378 17.28 18.96 -15.55
C LEU A 378 16.17 17.92 -15.65
N THR A 379 15.05 18.30 -16.27
CA THR A 379 13.81 17.53 -16.22
C THR A 379 13.42 16.97 -17.57
N SER A 380 13.26 15.66 -17.62
CA SER A 380 12.75 14.95 -18.79
C SER A 380 11.25 14.70 -18.67
N GLN A 381 10.60 14.33 -19.79
CA GLN A 381 9.17 13.95 -19.83
C GLN A 381 8.19 15.07 -19.40
N LEU A 382 8.60 16.34 -19.49
CA LEU A 382 7.76 17.50 -19.12
C LEU A 382 6.40 17.50 -19.86
N SER A 383 6.38 17.13 -21.14
CA SER A 383 5.17 17.16 -21.97
C SER A 383 4.29 15.91 -21.84
N THR A 384 4.79 14.83 -21.22
CA THR A 384 4.09 13.53 -21.15
C THR A 384 3.70 13.13 -19.72
N THR A 385 4.29 13.75 -18.71
CA THR A 385 4.01 13.42 -17.31
C THR A 385 2.60 13.89 -16.92
N PRO A 386 1.73 13.02 -16.40
CA PRO A 386 0.45 13.44 -15.81
C PRO A 386 0.64 14.53 -14.75
N ARG A 387 -0.29 15.49 -14.71
CA ARG A 387 -0.28 16.65 -13.80
C ARG A 387 0.89 17.63 -13.97
N VAL A 388 1.75 17.45 -14.97
CA VAL A 388 2.67 18.48 -15.45
C VAL A 388 2.12 19.00 -16.77
N ARG A 389 1.73 20.27 -16.83
CA ARG A 389 1.02 20.85 -17.97
C ARG A 389 1.59 22.18 -18.36
N ARG A 390 1.97 22.32 -19.63
CA ARG A 390 2.35 23.62 -20.17
C ARG A 390 1.16 24.57 -20.13
N LEU A 391 1.37 25.76 -19.60
CA LEU A 391 0.39 26.85 -19.52
C LEU A 391 0.68 27.95 -20.54
N ALA A 392 1.96 28.22 -20.80
CA ALA A 392 2.39 29.29 -21.70
C ALA A 392 3.72 28.94 -22.37
N ARG A 393 4.00 29.66 -23.46
CA ARG A 393 5.23 29.61 -24.24
C ARG A 393 5.77 31.03 -24.40
N ASP A 394 7.05 31.12 -24.75
CA ASP A 394 7.71 32.38 -25.09
C ASP A 394 7.60 33.44 -23.98
N VAL A 395 7.54 32.98 -22.73
CA VAL A 395 7.49 33.84 -21.55
C VAL A 395 8.89 34.37 -21.26
N PRO A 396 9.08 35.69 -21.11
CA PRO A 396 10.35 36.27 -20.70
C PRO A 396 10.84 35.65 -19.38
N ALA A 397 12.14 35.42 -19.27
CA ALA A 397 12.71 34.89 -18.05
C ALA A 397 12.43 35.84 -16.87
N PRO A 398 11.99 35.32 -15.71
CA PRO A 398 11.89 36.11 -14.49
C PRO A 398 13.25 36.76 -14.19
N PRO A 399 13.31 38.07 -13.88
CA PRO A 399 14.54 38.67 -13.41
C PRO A 399 14.91 38.05 -12.06
N ASP A 400 16.15 37.54 -11.98
CA ASP A 400 16.69 36.96 -10.75
C ASP A 400 18.20 37.26 -10.70
N ASP A 401 18.60 38.09 -9.74
CA ASP A 401 19.98 38.54 -9.50
C ASP A 401 20.76 37.61 -8.57
N ARG A 402 20.11 36.55 -8.06
CA ARG A 402 20.73 35.60 -7.14
C ARG A 402 21.62 34.60 -7.90
N PRO A 403 22.69 34.10 -7.24
CA PRO A 403 23.59 33.15 -7.86
C PRO A 403 22.85 31.88 -8.29
N ALA A 404 23.28 31.29 -9.41
CA ALA A 404 22.80 30.00 -9.86
C ALA A 404 22.99 28.92 -8.76
N PRO A 405 22.11 27.90 -8.70
CA PRO A 405 22.26 26.83 -7.72
C PRO A 405 23.59 26.08 -7.93
N THR A 406 24.18 25.61 -6.82
CA THR A 406 25.45 24.88 -6.83
C THR A 406 25.41 23.54 -7.56
N SER A 407 24.21 22.99 -7.78
CA SER A 407 23.99 21.77 -8.53
C SER A 407 22.63 21.77 -9.23
N THR A 408 22.55 21.13 -10.39
CA THR A 408 21.30 20.94 -11.14
C THR A 408 21.07 19.44 -11.36
N PRO A 409 20.41 18.74 -10.43
CA PRO A 409 20.19 17.30 -10.54
C PRO A 409 19.30 16.92 -11.73
N PHE A 410 19.45 15.67 -12.18
CA PHE A 410 18.58 15.08 -13.20
C PHE A 410 17.30 14.53 -12.58
N GLY A 411 16.18 14.68 -13.29
CA GLY A 411 14.89 14.16 -12.86
C GLY A 411 13.87 13.98 -13.98
N THR A 412 12.67 13.58 -13.59
CA THR A 412 11.50 13.44 -14.47
C THR A 412 10.44 14.46 -14.08
N GLY A 413 9.44 14.68 -14.94
CA GLY A 413 8.28 15.49 -14.57
C GLY A 413 7.59 15.00 -13.29
N ALA A 414 7.61 13.69 -13.01
CA ALA A 414 7.08 13.15 -11.75
C ALA A 414 7.91 13.59 -10.54
N SER A 415 9.24 13.70 -10.70
CA SER A 415 10.15 14.22 -9.66
C SER A 415 9.81 15.67 -9.29
N LEU A 416 9.30 16.48 -10.24
CA LEU A 416 8.84 17.84 -9.92
C LEU A 416 7.64 17.88 -8.97
N ARG A 417 6.83 16.82 -8.89
CA ARG A 417 5.76 16.78 -7.90
C ARG A 417 6.32 16.48 -6.52
N HIS A 418 7.25 15.51 -6.46
CA HIS A 418 7.87 15.06 -5.21
C HIS A 418 8.78 16.13 -4.58
N MET A 419 9.53 16.87 -5.41
CA MET A 419 10.46 17.90 -4.94
C MET A 419 9.76 19.20 -4.54
N ALA A 420 8.49 19.39 -4.89
CA ALA A 420 7.76 20.62 -4.57
C ALA A 420 7.66 20.83 -3.05
N ASP A 421 7.42 19.77 -2.27
CA ASP A 421 7.34 19.88 -0.80
C ASP A 421 8.67 20.27 -0.14
N TRP A 422 9.81 20.13 -0.85
CA TRP A 422 11.11 20.65 -0.40
C TRP A 422 11.29 22.13 -0.70
N CYS A 423 10.54 22.63 -1.68
CA CYS A 423 10.66 23.96 -2.23
C CYS A 423 9.60 24.93 -1.68
N PHE A 424 8.47 24.39 -1.22
CA PHE A 424 7.32 25.15 -0.74
C PHE A 424 6.91 24.60 0.63
N PRO A 425 7.34 25.23 1.73
CA PRO A 425 6.93 24.85 3.08
C PRO A 425 5.40 24.78 3.24
N GLU A 426 4.66 25.63 2.52
CA GLU A 426 3.20 25.69 2.52
C GLU A 426 2.53 24.39 2.01
N LEU A 427 3.29 23.52 1.33
CA LEU A 427 2.81 22.20 0.92
C LEU A 427 2.90 21.14 2.04
N ARG A 428 3.66 21.42 3.10
CA ARG A 428 3.82 20.54 4.28
C ARG A 428 2.70 20.73 5.30
N ASP A 429 2.12 21.93 5.32
CA ASP A 429 0.91 22.27 6.05
C ASP A 429 -0.36 21.79 5.31
#